data_AF-A0A2M6ZSJ5-F1
#
_entry.id   AF-A0A2M6ZSJ5-F1
#
_cell.length_a   1.000
_cell.length_b   1.000
_cell.length_c   1.000
_cell.angle_alpha   90.00
_cell.angle_beta   90.00
_cell.angle_gamma   90.00
#
_symmetry.space_group_name_H-M   'P 1'
#
loop_
_entity.id
_entity.type
_entity.pdbx_description
1 polymer ?
#
loop_
_entity_poly.entity_id
_entity_poly.type
_entity_poly.pdbx_seq_one_letter_code
_entity_poly.pdbx_strand_id
1 'polypeptide(L)'
;MAEALRPLMGGFFRPFGCGWFIREFLLGNAPEGTLKIDPDEGAVTADIFYHYKVAIHRAYAEDATAWEQEQRIKRLGKEGAYTPEEYAERVDWHFRRIPYKLVKARYHSFSRYFHWLKQLEWVERTGVE
;
A
#
# COMPACT_ATOMS: atom_id res chain seq x y z
N MET A 1 13.69 -36.09 10.31
CA MET A 1 13.40 -34.68 10.68
C MET A 1 13.21 -33.92 9.38
N ALA A 2 11.98 -33.53 9.03
CA ALA A 2 11.74 -32.78 7.79
C ALA A 2 12.23 -31.34 7.99
N GLU A 3 13.20 -30.93 7.17
CA GLU A 3 13.71 -29.57 7.18
C GLU A 3 12.61 -28.63 6.67
N ALA A 4 12.30 -27.59 7.44
CA ALA A 4 11.25 -26.65 7.08
C ALA A 4 11.72 -25.83 5.87
N LEU A 5 11.24 -26.17 4.67
CA LEU A 5 11.42 -25.37 3.46
C LEU A 5 10.71 -24.02 3.65
N ARG A 6 11.45 -23.05 4.18
CA ARG A 6 11.03 -21.65 4.22
C ARG A 6 11.88 -20.89 3.20
N PRO A 7 11.29 -20.01 2.39
CA PRO A 7 12.06 -19.14 1.49
C PRO A 7 13.14 -18.38 2.28
N LEU A 8 14.37 -18.35 1.77
CA LEU A 8 15.48 -17.57 2.35
C LEU A 8 15.19 -16.05 2.34
N MET A 9 14.36 -15.61 1.38
CA MET A 9 13.76 -14.28 1.35
C MET A 9 12.25 -14.45 1.19
N GLY A 10 11.45 -13.74 2.00
CA GLY A 10 10.00 -13.67 1.81
C GLY A 10 9.66 -13.27 0.38
N GLY A 11 8.61 -13.88 -0.18
CA GLY A 11 8.09 -13.50 -1.50
C GLY A 11 7.56 -12.07 -1.52
N PHE A 12 7.21 -11.58 -2.72
CA PHE A 12 6.70 -10.21 -2.90
C PHE A 12 5.61 -9.85 -1.88
N PHE A 13 5.89 -8.88 -1.00
CA PHE A 13 4.89 -8.32 -0.10
C PHE A 13 3.82 -7.61 -0.95
N ARG A 14 2.61 -8.17 -0.99
CA ARG A 14 1.40 -7.41 -1.33
C ARG A 14 0.74 -7.02 -0.01
N PRO A 15 0.90 -5.77 0.45
CA PRO A 15 0.34 -5.35 1.73
C PRO A 15 -1.19 -5.49 1.74
N PHE A 16 -1.84 -5.19 0.61
CA PHE A 16 -3.29 -5.28 0.44
C PHE A 16 -3.67 -5.38 -1.05
N GLY A 17 -4.91 -5.80 -1.31
CA GLY A 17 -5.47 -5.93 -2.66
C GLY A 17 -6.09 -4.64 -3.20
N CYS A 18 -6.02 -4.43 -4.52
CA CYS A 18 -6.64 -3.29 -5.21
C CYS A 18 -8.15 -3.21 -4.96
N GLY A 19 -8.88 -4.32 -5.11
CA GLY A 19 -10.34 -4.35 -4.90
C GLY A 19 -10.75 -4.04 -3.47
N TRP A 20 -10.02 -4.59 -2.48
CA TRP A 20 -10.24 -4.25 -1.07
C TRP A 20 -10.01 -2.75 -0.83
N PHE A 21 -8.89 -2.20 -1.32
CA PHE A 21 -8.60 -0.78 -1.17
C PHE A 21 -9.69 0.11 -1.78
N ILE A 22 -10.14 -0.18 -3.01
CA ILE A 22 -11.21 0.58 -3.67
C ILE A 22 -12.47 0.57 -2.82
N ARG A 23 -12.87 -0.60 -2.31
CA ARG A 23 -14.07 -0.73 -1.46
C ARG A 23 -13.95 0.12 -0.19
N GLU A 24 -12.87 -0.06 0.56
CA GLU A 24 -12.69 0.68 1.82
C GLU A 24 -12.58 2.19 1.60
N PHE A 25 -11.91 2.60 0.52
CA PHE A 25 -11.79 4.01 0.14
C PHE A 25 -13.16 4.60 -0.18
N LEU A 26 -13.96 3.93 -1.03
CA LEU A 26 -15.29 4.40 -1.42
C LEU A 26 -16.32 4.34 -0.28
N LEU A 27 -16.14 3.48 0.72
CA LEU A 27 -16.94 3.46 1.94
C LEU A 27 -16.51 4.53 2.97
N GLY A 28 -15.52 5.36 2.66
CA GLY A 28 -15.04 6.40 3.58
C GLY A 28 -14.28 5.85 4.79
N ASN A 29 -13.74 4.63 4.71
CA ASN A 29 -12.99 4.00 5.82
C ASN A 29 -11.50 4.42 5.86
N ALA A 30 -11.06 5.26 4.92
CA ALA A 30 -9.69 5.80 4.88
C ALA A 30 -8.60 4.69 4.97
N PRO A 31 -8.61 3.69 4.05
CA PRO A 31 -7.65 2.59 4.10
C PRO A 31 -6.21 3.12 4.07
N GLU A 32 -5.31 2.49 4.82
CA GLU A 32 -3.89 2.83 4.85
C GLU A 32 -3.59 4.29 5.23
N GLY A 33 -4.49 4.91 6.02
CA GLY A 33 -4.35 6.30 6.46
C GLY A 33 -4.57 7.31 5.34
N THR A 34 -5.34 6.94 4.32
CA THR A 34 -5.74 7.85 3.24
C THR A 34 -6.74 8.90 3.72
N LEU A 35 -7.08 9.86 2.86
CA LEU A 35 -8.12 10.83 3.19
C LEU A 35 -9.47 10.11 3.28
N LYS A 36 -10.25 10.49 4.30
CA LYS A 36 -11.65 10.08 4.40
C LYS A 36 -12.45 10.87 3.37
N ILE A 37 -13.22 10.16 2.54
CA ILE A 37 -14.15 10.76 1.59
C ILE A 37 -15.59 10.57 2.07
N ASP A 38 -16.50 11.37 1.54
CA ASP A 38 -17.94 11.15 1.67
C ASP A 38 -18.38 10.05 0.69
N PRO A 39 -18.92 8.91 1.16
CA PRO A 39 -19.40 7.84 0.28
C PRO A 39 -20.50 8.28 -0.68
N ASP A 40 -21.30 9.29 -0.31
CA ASP A 40 -22.42 9.77 -1.13
C ASP A 40 -21.93 10.66 -2.31
N GLU A 41 -20.79 11.35 -2.13
CA GLU A 41 -20.12 12.12 -3.20
C GLU A 41 -19.25 11.22 -4.08
N GLY A 42 -18.59 10.24 -3.46
CA GLY A 42 -17.68 9.31 -4.10
C GLY A 42 -16.32 9.94 -4.41
N ALA A 43 -15.64 9.42 -5.44
CA ALA A 43 -14.35 9.95 -5.89
C ALA A 43 -14.10 9.64 -7.37
N VAL A 44 -13.37 10.54 -8.04
CA VAL A 44 -12.94 10.30 -9.42
C VAL A 44 -11.88 9.20 -9.51
N THR A 45 -11.84 8.47 -10.62
CA THR A 45 -10.94 7.31 -10.81
C THR A 45 -9.46 7.67 -10.60
N ALA A 46 -9.05 8.89 -10.97
CA ALA A 46 -7.68 9.37 -10.82
C ALA A 46 -7.29 9.52 -9.33
N ASP A 47 -8.20 10.00 -8.49
CA ASP A 47 -7.96 10.23 -7.06
C ASP A 47 -7.89 8.89 -6.31
N ILE A 48 -8.82 7.97 -6.59
CA ILE A 48 -8.76 6.61 -6.04
C ILE A 48 -7.41 5.96 -6.40
N PHE A 49 -6.96 6.11 -7.65
CA PHE A 49 -5.66 5.60 -8.08
C PHE A 49 -4.49 6.28 -7.36
N TYR A 50 -4.53 7.60 -7.21
CA TYR A 50 -3.50 8.37 -6.52
C TYR A 50 -3.33 7.85 -5.09
N HIS A 51 -4.42 7.76 -4.33
CA HIS A 51 -4.41 7.28 -2.95
C HIS A 51 -3.97 5.81 -2.87
N TYR A 52 -4.48 4.95 -3.76
CA TYR A 52 -4.05 3.55 -3.84
C TYR A 52 -2.54 3.43 -4.07
N LYS A 53 -2.01 4.24 -4.99
CA LYS A 53 -0.60 4.18 -5.35
C LYS A 53 0.30 4.74 -4.25
N VAL A 54 -0.10 5.82 -3.59
CA VAL A 54 0.62 6.36 -2.41
C VAL A 54 0.63 5.33 -1.28
N ALA A 55 -0.50 4.68 -1.01
CA ALA A 55 -0.60 3.65 0.03
C ALA A 55 0.35 2.47 -0.25
N ILE A 56 0.37 1.95 -1.48
CA ILE A 56 1.32 0.90 -1.86
C ILE A 56 2.76 1.39 -1.68
N HIS A 57 3.05 2.61 -2.11
CA HIS A 57 4.38 3.17 -2.03
C HIS A 57 4.88 3.29 -0.59
N ARG A 58 4.01 3.73 0.33
CA ARG A 58 4.28 3.76 1.77
C ARG A 58 4.52 2.36 2.33
N ALA A 59 3.67 1.39 1.99
CA ALA A 59 3.84 0.03 2.46
C ALA A 59 5.16 -0.62 1.99
N TYR A 60 5.65 -0.29 0.79
CA TYR A 60 7.00 -0.70 0.36
C TYR A 60 8.12 -0.07 1.20
N ALA A 61 7.96 1.19 1.60
CA ALA A 61 8.92 1.87 2.46
C ALA A 61 8.91 1.29 3.88
N GLU A 62 7.74 0.93 4.39
CA GLU A 62 7.57 0.24 5.68
C GLU A 62 8.18 -1.16 5.66
N ASP A 63 7.98 -1.94 4.59
CA ASP A 63 8.59 -3.27 4.41
C ASP A 63 10.12 -3.18 4.33
N ALA A 64 10.65 -2.23 3.56
CA ALA A 64 12.10 -1.99 3.48
C ALA A 64 12.71 -1.62 4.84
N THR A 65 12.00 -0.80 5.63
CA THR A 65 12.41 -0.41 6.99
C THR A 65 12.35 -1.60 7.95
N ALA A 66 11.29 -2.41 7.88
CA ALA A 66 11.13 -3.61 8.68
C ALA A 66 12.27 -4.61 8.42
N TRP A 67 12.62 -4.82 7.14
CA TRP A 67 13.72 -5.69 6.76
C TRP A 67 15.06 -5.18 7.30
N GLU A 68 15.32 -3.87 7.17
CA GLU A 68 16.53 -3.24 7.72
C GLU A 68 16.62 -3.39 9.24
N GLN A 69 15.52 -3.15 9.95
CA GLN A 69 15.43 -3.36 11.40
C GLN A 69 15.72 -4.82 11.77
N GLU A 70 15.15 -5.79 11.06
CA GLU A 70 15.41 -7.20 11.30
C GLU A 70 16.91 -7.53 11.17
N GLN A 71 17.59 -6.97 10.16
CA GLN A 71 19.04 -7.14 9.99
C GLN A 71 19.85 -6.48 11.12
N ARG A 72 19.43 -5.29 11.59
CA ARG A 72 20.08 -4.62 12.73
C ARG A 72 19.92 -5.43 14.01
N ILE A 73 18.73 -5.94 14.30
CA ILE A 73 18.47 -6.77 15.48
C ILE A 73 19.28 -8.07 15.43
N LYS A 74 19.41 -8.70 14.25
CA LYS A 74 20.26 -9.90 14.09
C LYS A 74 21.73 -9.64 14.38
N ARG A 75 22.24 -8.42 14.12
CA ARG A 75 23.65 -8.05 14.31
C ARG A 75 23.96 -7.50 15.70
N LEU A 76 23.05 -6.70 16.26
CA LEU A 76 23.27 -5.90 17.48
C LEU A 76 22.40 -6.36 18.66
N GLY A 77 21.56 -7.39 18.48
CA GLY A 77 20.57 -7.79 19.47
C GLY A 77 19.45 -6.76 19.62
N LYS A 78 18.79 -6.73 20.79
CA LYS A 78 17.63 -5.86 21.05
C LYS A 78 17.94 -4.36 20.91
N GLU A 79 19.18 -3.96 21.17
CA GLU A 79 19.67 -2.58 21.00
C GLU A 79 19.68 -2.14 19.52
N GLY A 80 19.60 -3.08 18.58
CA GLY A 80 19.50 -2.78 17.15
C GLY A 80 18.11 -2.36 16.67
N ALA A 81 17.06 -2.51 17.50
CA ALA A 81 15.71 -2.12 17.15
C ALA A 81 15.56 -0.59 17.12
N TYR A 82 14.86 -0.06 16.11
CA TYR A 82 14.57 1.38 16.06
C TYR A 82 13.55 1.76 17.14
N THR A 83 13.66 2.98 17.66
CA THR A 83 12.53 3.60 18.38
C THR A 83 11.39 3.90 17.39
N PRO A 84 10.15 4.12 17.86
CA PRO A 84 9.04 4.49 16.98
C PRO A 84 9.33 5.72 16.09
N GLU A 85 10.02 6.72 16.65
CA GLU A 85 10.40 7.95 15.94
C GLU A 85 11.45 7.67 14.88
N GLU A 86 12.52 6.95 15.23
CA GLU A 86 13.57 6.54 14.27
C GLU A 86 12.98 5.67 13.16
N TYR A 87 12.06 4.77 13.50
CA TYR A 87 11.38 3.93 12.52
C TYR A 87 10.59 4.79 11.52
N ALA A 88 9.81 5.75 12.01
CA ALA A 88 9.05 6.67 11.15
C ALA A 88 9.97 7.50 10.23
N GLU A 89 11.10 8.00 10.74
CA GLU A 89 12.10 8.71 9.94
C GLU A 89 12.70 7.81 8.85
N ARG A 90 12.96 6.53 9.17
CA ARG A 90 13.45 5.57 8.18
C ARG A 90 12.41 5.22 7.13
N VAL A 91 11.14 5.10 7.50
CA VAL A 91 10.04 4.94 6.53
C VAL A 91 9.98 6.12 5.57
N ASP A 92 10.01 7.36 6.08
CA ASP A 92 10.03 8.56 5.23
C ASP A 92 11.28 8.61 4.34
N TRP A 93 12.44 8.23 4.88
CA TRP A 93 13.70 8.15 4.12
C TRP A 93 13.60 7.20 2.91
N HIS A 94 12.99 6.02 3.10
CA HIS A 94 12.74 5.04 2.04
C HIS A 94 11.66 5.54 1.07
N PHE A 95 10.54 6.06 1.58
CA PHE A 95 9.43 6.57 0.77
C PHE A 95 9.85 7.67 -0.21
N ARG A 96 10.76 8.57 0.20
CA ARG A 96 11.30 9.63 -0.68
C ARG A 96 12.26 9.12 -1.75
N ARG A 97 12.86 7.93 -1.56
CA ARG A 97 13.91 7.38 -2.42
C ARG A 97 13.41 6.26 -3.33
N ILE A 98 12.39 5.52 -2.91
CA ILE A 98 11.76 4.52 -3.75
C ILE A 98 11.15 5.25 -4.96
N PRO A 99 11.51 4.88 -6.20
CA PRO A 99 10.95 5.54 -7.36
C PRO A 99 9.44 5.28 -7.45
N TYR A 100 8.65 6.33 -7.64
CA TYR A 100 7.18 6.24 -7.77
C TYR A 100 6.70 5.28 -8.88
N LYS A 101 7.53 5.00 -9.89
CA LYS A 101 7.22 4.05 -10.98
C LYS A 101 7.64 2.61 -10.68
N LEU A 102 8.41 2.37 -9.61
CA LEU A 102 8.89 1.04 -9.24
C LEU A 102 7.76 0.16 -8.70
N VAL A 103 6.83 0.75 -7.94
CA VAL A 103 5.70 0.03 -7.37
C VAL A 103 4.72 -0.40 -8.47
N LYS A 104 4.32 -1.68 -8.45
CA LYS A 104 3.67 -2.39 -9.60
C LYS A 104 2.27 -1.89 -10.00
N ALA A 105 1.79 -0.75 -9.50
CA ALA A 105 0.51 -0.15 -9.88
C ALA A 105 0.68 0.88 -11.02
N ARG A 106 0.24 0.52 -12.23
CA ARG A 106 0.14 1.43 -13.38
C ARG A 106 -1.30 1.93 -13.57
N TYR A 107 -1.44 3.20 -13.93
CA TYR A 107 -2.74 3.83 -14.11
C TYR A 107 -3.61 3.11 -15.16
N HIS A 108 -3.02 2.69 -16.28
CA HIS A 108 -3.76 1.97 -17.32
C HIS A 108 -4.37 0.66 -16.80
N SER A 109 -3.60 -0.14 -16.07
CA SER A 109 -4.08 -1.38 -15.46
C SER A 109 -5.18 -1.13 -14.44
N PHE A 110 -5.01 -0.10 -13.61
CA PHE A 110 -6.03 0.32 -12.63
C PHE A 110 -7.32 0.78 -13.32
N SER A 111 -7.21 1.63 -14.34
CA SER A 111 -8.36 2.16 -15.08
C SER A 111 -9.15 1.06 -15.77
N ARG A 112 -8.45 0.07 -16.36
CA ARG A 112 -9.08 -1.12 -16.96
C ARG A 112 -9.79 -1.98 -15.90
N TYR A 113 -9.16 -2.17 -14.74
CA TYR A 113 -9.78 -2.90 -13.64
C TYR A 113 -11.03 -2.18 -13.11
N PHE A 114 -10.93 -0.88 -12.84
CA PHE A 114 -12.03 -0.07 -12.34
C PHE A 114 -13.16 0.07 -13.36
N HIS A 115 -12.84 0.10 -14.66
CA HIS A 115 -13.85 0.03 -15.72
C HIS A 115 -14.71 -1.24 -15.62
N TRP A 116 -14.12 -2.40 -15.33
CA TRP A 116 -14.89 -3.62 -15.11
C TRP A 116 -15.78 -3.56 -13.88
N LEU A 117 -15.33 -2.95 -12.78
CA LEU A 117 -16.18 -2.74 -11.59
C LEU A 117 -17.43 -1.90 -11.93
N LYS A 118 -17.27 -0.88 -12.78
CA LYS A 118 -18.40 -0.08 -13.28
C LYS A 118 -19.32 -0.88 -14.22
N GLN A 119 -18.77 -1.74 -15.08
CA GLN A 119 -19.57 -2.58 -16.00
C GLN A 119 -20.36 -3.66 -15.26
N LEU A 120 -19.82 -4.17 -14.15
CA LEU A 120 -20.48 -5.16 -13.30
C LEU A 120 -21.45 -4.53 -12.29
N GLU A 121 -21.63 -3.20 -12.32
CA GLU A 121 -22.49 -2.46 -11.40
C GLU A 121 -22.11 -2.65 -9.92
N TRP A 122 -20.83 -2.92 -9.65
CA TRP A 122 -20.30 -3.02 -8.28
C TRP A 122 -19.92 -1.67 -7.69
N VAL A 123 -19.95 -0.62 -8.51
CA VAL A 123 -19.74 0.78 -8.12
C VAL A 123 -20.79 1.61 -8.82
N GLU A 124 -21.52 2.40 -8.05
CA GLU A 124 -22.52 3.34 -8.53
C GLU A 124 -21.86 4.66 -8.95
N ARG A 125 -22.42 5.33 -9.97
CA ARG A 125 -21.97 6.66 -10.38
C ARG A 125 -22.81 7.70 -9.65
N THR A 126 -22.15 8.63 -8.97
CA THR A 126 -22.82 9.71 -8.24
C THR A 126 -23.33 10.83 -9.16
N GLY A 127 -22.87 10.87 -10.42
CA GLY A 127 -23.28 11.88 -11.40
C GLY A 127 -22.57 13.23 -11.26
N VAL A 128 -21.65 13.33 -10.30
CA VAL A 128 -20.72 14.44 -10.13
C VAL A 128 -19.44 14.10 -10.91
N GLU A 129 -19.01 14.98 -11.82
CA GLU A 129 -17.78 14.84 -12.62
C GLU A 129 -16.63 15.70 -12.08
#